data_AF-A0A6G2BBJ6-F1
#
_entry.id   AF-A0A6G2BBJ6-F1
#
_cell.length_a   1.000
_cell.length_b   1.000
_cell.length_c   1.000
_cell.angle_alpha   90.00
_cell.angle_beta   90.00
_cell.angle_gamma   90.00
#
_symmetry.space_group_name_H-M   'P 1'
#
loop_
_entity.id
_entity.type
_entity.pdbx_description
1 polymer ?
#
loop_
_entity_poly.entity_id
_entity_poly.type
_entity_poly.pdbx_seq_one_letter_code
_entity_poly.pdbx_strand_id
1 'polypeptide(L)'
;MRKTVRFAIASSLTLLLSTAVVFHWKSGGEESGGGQAICDGLLTKEAISPLSIDPEGEYESSRKELVDGPGESGSDSPGRRGMISRCPVWQSEGGIAEFEVFVAWDFGPFRSEPVTPGWYVDASPLGSGLNGWTEGRRAEVWLPQKCSDDFKMGNKPIQVQLELQNPRHGQWGRDDKRRRMAEVLMSYAKNLAQEKGCDEEGFELADEVPGAPVHEEVPVEGQCGLSGFGVTRDQASRGELRQSVVGNYEDGWSCVLTRESESDRKYALAAFAVNGNDQLIAHHRNSRANESEGFQTEFITCGGAEYLVQMSHAESEPQDHDEHERKALEYAEADLLPARVLHESFVDAVKEKLGCAS
;
A
#
# COMPACT_ATOMS: atom_id res chain seq x y z
N MET A 1 -0.63 58.07 68.09
CA MET A 1 -1.95 57.61 67.60
C MET A 1 -1.93 56.08 67.61
N ARG A 2 -2.44 55.43 68.67
CA ARG A 2 -3.71 54.66 68.67
C ARG A 2 -3.90 53.78 67.41
N LYS A 3 -3.77 52.46 67.54
CA LYS A 3 -4.91 51.53 67.71
C LYS A 3 -4.48 50.08 67.99
N THR A 4 -5.03 49.62 69.09
CA THR A 4 -5.44 48.28 69.55
C THR A 4 -5.83 47.25 68.47
N VAL A 5 -5.30 46.03 68.66
CA VAL A 5 -5.98 44.71 68.89
C VAL A 5 -7.05 44.23 67.90
N ARG A 6 -6.88 42.98 67.42
CA ARG A 6 -7.88 41.89 67.49
C ARG A 6 -7.26 40.51 67.19
N PHE A 7 -7.60 39.54 68.05
CA PHE A 7 -7.38 38.10 67.94
C PHE A 7 -8.59 37.41 67.26
N ALA A 8 -8.35 36.28 66.59
CA ALA A 8 -9.23 35.11 66.35
C ALA A 8 -8.28 33.97 65.89
N ILE A 9 -8.07 32.79 66.52
CA ILE A 9 -8.96 31.70 67.01
C ILE A 9 -9.95 31.30 65.90
N ALA A 10 -10.02 30.10 65.33
CA ALA A 10 -9.62 28.76 65.74
C ALA A 10 -9.69 27.78 64.54
N SER A 11 -8.98 26.64 64.67
CA SER A 11 -9.41 25.26 64.31
C SER A 11 -9.66 24.91 62.83
N SER A 12 -9.36 23.72 62.30
CA SER A 12 -8.71 22.47 62.74
C SER A 12 -8.67 21.55 61.50
N LEU A 13 -7.82 20.50 61.54
CA LEU A 13 -8.03 19.19 60.86
C LEU A 13 -7.90 19.19 59.30
N THR A 14 -7.29 18.24 58.58
CA THR A 14 -6.67 16.93 58.85
C THR A 14 -5.96 16.41 57.57
N LEU A 15 -5.05 15.45 57.75
CA LEU A 15 -4.67 14.32 56.85
C LEU A 15 -4.02 14.63 55.48
N LEU A 16 -2.74 14.30 55.28
CA LEU A 16 -2.21 13.01 54.76
C LEU A 16 -2.59 12.72 53.30
N LEU A 17 -1.63 12.78 52.37
CA LEU A 17 -0.94 11.60 51.83
C LEU A 17 -0.15 11.93 50.55
N SER A 18 1.09 11.48 50.56
CA SER A 18 2.02 11.35 49.44
C SER A 18 1.64 10.17 48.57
N THR A 19 1.70 10.30 47.24
CA THR A 19 2.04 9.23 46.26
C THR A 19 2.26 9.92 44.90
N ALA A 20 3.50 9.97 44.38
CA ALA A 20 4.09 8.92 43.55
C ALA A 20 3.12 8.45 42.44
N VAL A 21 3.17 9.13 41.29
CA VAL A 21 2.55 8.66 40.05
C VAL A 21 3.37 7.48 39.56
N VAL A 22 2.97 6.29 39.98
CA VAL A 22 3.34 5.03 39.33
C VAL A 22 2.21 4.73 38.35
N PHE A 23 2.51 4.76 37.05
CA PHE A 23 1.63 4.21 36.03
C PHE A 23 1.50 2.70 36.28
N HIS A 24 0.36 2.30 36.84
CA HIS A 24 -0.08 0.91 36.87
C HIS A 24 -1.06 0.71 35.73
N TRP A 25 -0.59 0.08 34.66
CA TRP A 25 -1.45 -0.49 33.63
C TRP A 25 -2.13 -1.71 34.25
N LYS A 26 -3.42 -1.59 34.55
CA LYS A 26 -4.24 -2.68 35.07
C LYS A 26 -5.09 -3.21 33.94
N SER A 27 -4.65 -4.34 33.37
CA SER A 27 -5.50 -5.26 32.62
C SER A 27 -6.60 -5.80 33.55
N GLY A 28 -7.84 -5.72 33.13
CA GLY A 28 -8.97 -6.31 33.85
C GLY A 28 -10.28 -5.80 33.28
N GLY A 29 -10.82 -6.54 32.32
CA GLY A 29 -12.14 -6.28 31.76
C GLY A 29 -13.26 -6.67 32.72
N GLU A 30 -14.42 -6.06 32.49
CA GLU A 30 -15.69 -6.78 32.37
C GLU A 30 -16.73 -5.84 31.71
N GLU A 31 -17.18 -6.29 30.54
CA GLU A 31 -18.52 -6.20 29.95
C GLU A 31 -19.32 -4.89 30.01
N SER A 32 -19.35 -4.22 28.85
CA SER A 32 -20.59 -3.69 28.30
C SER A 32 -20.61 -3.88 26.78
N GLY A 33 -21.17 -5.00 26.30
CA GLY A 33 -21.53 -5.21 24.88
C GLY A 33 -20.43 -5.06 23.83
N GLY A 34 -19.15 -5.22 24.22
CA GLY A 34 -18.00 -5.00 23.34
C GLY A 34 -17.59 -6.29 22.64
N GLY A 35 -17.57 -6.26 21.31
CA GLY A 35 -17.10 -7.38 20.48
C GLY A 35 -15.70 -7.84 20.85
N GLN A 36 -15.40 -9.11 20.59
CA GLN A 36 -14.09 -9.71 20.81
C GLN A 36 -12.99 -8.83 20.17
N ALA A 37 -12.06 -8.36 20.99
CA ALA A 37 -10.92 -7.55 20.56
C ALA A 37 -9.86 -8.43 19.91
N ILE A 38 -9.42 -8.06 18.70
CA ILE A 38 -8.48 -8.80 17.86
C ILE A 38 -7.27 -7.91 17.59
N CYS A 39 -6.06 -8.49 17.57
CA CYS A 39 -4.81 -7.76 17.42
C CYS A 39 -4.65 -6.62 18.44
N ASP A 40 -4.74 -6.96 19.72
CA ASP A 40 -4.68 -6.02 20.86
C ASP A 40 -5.75 -4.92 20.82
N GLY A 41 -6.90 -5.19 20.18
CA GLY A 41 -8.02 -4.24 20.09
C GLY A 41 -7.97 -3.32 18.88
N LEU A 42 -7.03 -3.52 17.96
CA LEU A 42 -6.99 -2.81 16.68
C LEU A 42 -8.10 -3.26 15.72
N LEU A 43 -8.71 -4.42 15.95
CA LEU A 43 -9.85 -4.92 15.21
C LEU A 43 -10.95 -5.41 16.14
N THR A 44 -12.20 -5.22 15.71
CA THR A 44 -13.36 -5.88 16.29
C THR A 44 -13.72 -7.14 15.49
N LYS A 45 -14.54 -8.03 16.08
CA LYS A 45 -15.12 -9.18 15.38
C LYS A 45 -15.79 -8.76 14.08
N GLU A 46 -16.58 -7.69 14.11
CA GLU A 46 -17.34 -7.18 12.97
C GLU A 46 -16.40 -6.70 11.86
N ALA A 47 -15.30 -6.03 12.21
CA ALA A 47 -14.34 -5.51 11.25
C ALA A 47 -13.58 -6.62 10.50
N ILE A 48 -13.25 -7.75 11.14
CA ILE A 48 -12.56 -8.87 10.48
C ILE A 48 -13.51 -9.87 9.81
N SER A 49 -14.78 -9.88 10.23
CA SER A 49 -15.80 -10.81 9.74
C SER A 49 -15.98 -10.87 8.21
N PRO A 50 -15.74 -9.80 7.44
CA PRO A 50 -15.80 -9.88 5.98
C PRO A 50 -14.79 -10.87 5.39
N LEU A 51 -13.70 -11.17 6.11
CA LEU A 51 -12.67 -12.11 5.68
C LEU A 51 -12.81 -13.52 6.29
N SER A 52 -13.84 -13.73 7.10
CA SER A 52 -14.01 -14.95 7.90
C SER A 52 -14.26 -16.21 7.08
N ILE A 53 -13.87 -17.34 7.67
CA ILE A 53 -14.20 -18.69 7.19
C ILE A 53 -15.61 -19.05 7.65
N ASP A 54 -15.93 -18.69 8.90
CA ASP A 54 -17.22 -18.87 9.54
C ASP A 54 -17.63 -17.54 10.21
N PRO A 55 -18.65 -16.83 9.71
CA PRO A 55 -19.07 -15.54 10.28
C PRO A 55 -19.38 -15.60 11.78
N GLU A 56 -19.84 -16.75 12.27
CA GLU A 56 -20.19 -16.93 13.69
C GLU A 56 -19.00 -17.40 14.53
N GLY A 57 -17.94 -17.89 13.90
CA GLY A 57 -16.77 -18.47 14.54
C GLY A 57 -16.02 -17.50 15.47
N GLU A 58 -15.36 -18.06 16.47
CA GLU A 58 -14.48 -17.33 17.38
C GLU A 58 -13.14 -17.03 16.71
N TYR A 59 -12.58 -15.86 17.01
CA TYR A 59 -11.30 -15.44 16.45
C TYR A 59 -10.19 -15.58 17.49
N GLU A 60 -9.02 -16.02 17.04
CA GLU A 60 -7.80 -15.94 17.83
C GLU A 60 -6.84 -14.97 17.14
N SER A 61 -6.04 -14.27 17.94
CA SER A 61 -4.95 -13.43 17.45
C SER A 61 -3.79 -13.42 18.44
N SER A 62 -2.57 -13.26 17.96
CA SER A 62 -1.38 -13.15 18.80
C SER A 62 -0.48 -12.09 18.19
N ARG A 63 -0.61 -10.86 18.71
CA ARG A 63 0.32 -9.81 18.33
C ARG A 63 1.69 -10.15 18.88
N LYS A 64 2.68 -10.07 18.00
CA LYS A 64 4.08 -10.11 18.37
C LYS A 64 4.69 -8.78 17.95
N GLU A 65 5.08 -7.96 18.92
CA GLU A 65 6.04 -6.88 18.67
C GLU A 65 7.37 -7.54 18.32
N LEU A 66 7.91 -7.20 17.16
CA LEU A 66 9.05 -7.90 16.58
C LEU A 66 10.33 -7.07 16.57
N VAL A 67 10.24 -5.77 16.87
CA VAL A 67 11.30 -4.73 16.79
C VAL A 67 12.71 -5.31 16.55
N ASP A 68 13.10 -5.46 15.29
CA ASP A 68 14.51 -5.49 14.91
C ASP A 68 14.89 -4.04 14.56
N GLY A 69 15.77 -3.45 15.37
CA GLY A 69 16.26 -2.08 15.19
C GLY A 69 17.02 -1.86 13.87
N PRO A 70 17.58 -0.67 13.62
CA PRO A 70 18.40 -0.44 12.42
C PRO A 70 19.70 -1.25 12.52
N GLY A 71 19.68 -2.49 12.02
CA GLY A 71 20.76 -3.46 12.16
C GLY A 71 21.07 -4.19 10.85
N GLU A 72 22.25 -3.88 10.34
CA GLU A 72 23.15 -4.67 9.48
C GLU A 72 22.56 -5.82 8.63
N SER A 73 22.61 -5.61 7.32
CA SER A 73 22.96 -6.54 6.24
C SER A 73 23.32 -7.97 6.68
N GLY A 74 22.33 -8.85 6.87
CA GLY A 74 22.61 -10.25 7.20
C GLY A 74 21.51 -11.28 6.98
N SER A 75 20.29 -10.88 6.59
CA SER A 75 19.26 -11.87 6.19
C SER A 75 18.79 -11.58 4.77
N ASP A 76 19.03 -12.54 3.87
CA ASP A 76 18.63 -12.54 2.45
C ASP A 76 17.12 -12.75 2.24
N SER A 77 16.30 -12.55 3.28
CA SER A 77 14.84 -12.48 3.16
C SER A 77 14.42 -11.01 3.08
N PRO A 78 14.04 -10.48 1.91
CA PRO A 78 13.67 -9.08 1.74
C PRO A 78 12.52 -8.57 2.64
N GLY A 79 11.78 -9.46 3.31
CA GLY A 79 10.64 -9.10 4.17
C GLY A 79 10.88 -9.04 5.70
N ARG A 80 12.10 -9.25 6.22
CA ARG A 80 12.34 -9.28 7.69
C ARG A 80 12.98 -8.03 8.29
N ARG A 81 13.61 -7.17 7.49
CA ARG A 81 14.24 -5.95 7.99
C ARG A 81 13.17 -4.85 8.13
N GLY A 82 13.17 -4.09 9.24
CA GLY A 82 12.22 -3.00 9.46
C GLY A 82 10.80 -3.43 9.89
N MET A 83 10.59 -4.71 10.18
CA MET A 83 9.33 -5.22 10.74
C MET A 83 9.14 -4.72 12.17
N ILE A 84 8.01 -4.06 12.44
CA ILE A 84 7.68 -3.47 13.75
C ILE A 84 6.80 -4.42 14.54
N SER A 85 5.71 -4.89 13.94
CA SER A 85 4.81 -5.84 14.59
C SER A 85 4.10 -6.73 13.58
N ARG A 86 3.72 -7.92 14.04
CA ARG A 86 2.92 -8.88 13.28
C ARG A 86 1.75 -9.35 14.13
N CYS A 87 0.58 -9.47 13.53
CA CYS A 87 -0.61 -10.03 14.14
C CYS A 87 -1.29 -10.97 13.15
N PRO A 88 -1.06 -12.28 13.27
CA PRO A 88 -1.86 -13.23 12.54
C PRO A 88 -3.20 -13.43 13.25
N VAL A 89 -4.22 -13.76 12.46
CA VAL A 89 -5.60 -13.97 12.91
C VAL A 89 -6.07 -15.33 12.41
N TRP A 90 -6.68 -16.12 13.30
CA TRP A 90 -7.14 -17.48 13.03
C TRP A 90 -8.62 -17.65 13.36
N GLN A 91 -9.25 -18.62 12.69
CA GLN A 91 -10.57 -19.16 13.01
C GLN A 91 -10.51 -20.69 13.00
N SER A 92 -10.89 -21.30 14.12
CA SER A 92 -10.85 -22.77 14.32
C SER A 92 -9.49 -23.38 13.96
N GLU A 93 -9.35 -24.01 12.78
CA GLU A 93 -8.11 -24.67 12.34
C GLU A 93 -7.37 -23.93 11.20
N GLY A 94 -7.83 -22.72 10.81
CA GLY A 94 -7.28 -22.00 9.65
C GLY A 94 -6.87 -20.56 9.95
N GLY A 95 -5.72 -20.14 9.40
CA GLY A 95 -5.37 -18.72 9.35
C GLY A 95 -6.33 -17.97 8.42
N ILE A 96 -6.80 -16.79 8.84
CA ILE A 96 -7.65 -15.90 8.04
C ILE A 96 -6.77 -14.90 7.30
N ALA A 97 -6.05 -14.09 8.07
CA ALA A 97 -5.25 -12.99 7.58
C ALA A 97 -4.09 -12.76 8.55
N GLU A 98 -3.10 -12.04 8.05
CA GLU A 98 -1.96 -11.59 8.81
C GLU A 98 -1.75 -10.11 8.58
N PHE A 99 -1.65 -9.36 9.67
CA PHE A 99 -1.36 -7.93 9.65
C PHE A 99 0.10 -7.73 10.01
N GLU A 100 0.82 -7.03 9.15
CA GLU A 100 2.20 -6.65 9.38
C GLU A 100 2.33 -5.13 9.36
N VAL A 101 3.06 -4.58 10.33
CA VAL A 101 3.41 -3.17 10.41
C VAL A 101 4.92 -3.10 10.28
N PHE A 102 5.40 -2.33 9.33
CA PHE A 102 6.82 -2.21 9.08
C PHE A 102 7.16 -0.80 8.59
N VAL A 103 8.44 -0.44 8.72
CA VAL A 103 8.98 0.73 8.02
C VAL A 103 8.77 0.48 6.55
N ALA A 104 7.96 1.31 5.89
CA ALA A 104 7.63 1.18 4.49
C ALA A 104 8.94 1.03 3.71
N TRP A 105 9.14 -0.17 3.20
CA TRP A 105 9.95 -0.32 2.02
C TRP A 105 9.03 0.15 0.92
N ASP A 106 9.62 0.68 -0.14
CA ASP A 106 8.97 0.81 -1.42
C ASP A 106 8.46 -0.60 -1.86
N PHE A 107 7.41 -1.14 -1.25
CA PHE A 107 6.74 -2.36 -1.67
C PHE A 107 5.59 -1.98 -2.59
N GLY A 108 5.13 -2.93 -3.40
CA GLY A 108 4.08 -2.70 -4.38
C GLY A 108 4.53 -2.09 -5.70
N PRO A 109 3.58 -1.81 -6.60
CA PRO A 109 3.86 -1.31 -7.93
C PRO A 109 4.44 0.12 -7.92
N PHE A 110 4.01 1.00 -7.03
CA PHE A 110 4.28 2.44 -7.12
C PHE A 110 5.48 2.87 -6.27
N ARG A 111 6.61 2.22 -6.52
CA ARG A 111 7.72 2.21 -5.58
C ARG A 111 8.93 2.98 -6.12
N SER A 112 9.88 3.33 -5.25
CA SER A 112 11.07 4.09 -5.66
C SER A 112 12.22 3.28 -6.26
N GLU A 113 12.13 1.96 -6.22
CA GLU A 113 13.14 1.04 -6.77
C GLU A 113 12.60 0.26 -8.00
N PRO A 114 13.46 -0.18 -8.93
CA PRO A 114 13.03 -1.00 -10.06
C PRO A 114 12.24 -2.24 -9.61
N VAL A 115 11.01 -2.39 -10.09
CA VAL A 115 10.19 -3.62 -9.99
C VAL A 115 10.00 -4.18 -11.39
N THR A 116 9.93 -5.51 -11.52
CA THR A 116 9.52 -6.13 -12.78
C THR A 116 8.04 -5.83 -13.07
N PRO A 117 7.63 -5.75 -14.36
CA PRO A 117 6.24 -5.46 -14.71
C PRO A 117 5.21 -6.43 -14.09
N GLY A 118 5.63 -7.64 -13.73
CA GLY A 118 4.77 -8.66 -13.10
C GLY A 118 4.12 -8.18 -11.79
N TRP A 119 4.78 -7.33 -11.02
CA TRP A 119 4.25 -6.78 -9.76
C TRP A 119 3.03 -5.89 -9.94
N TYR A 120 2.78 -5.40 -11.15
CA TYR A 120 1.65 -4.51 -11.43
C TYR A 120 0.41 -5.29 -11.90
N VAL A 121 0.56 -6.55 -12.35
CA VAL A 121 -0.48 -7.26 -13.11
C VAL A 121 -1.79 -7.39 -12.34
N ASP A 122 -1.71 -7.68 -11.04
CA ASP A 122 -2.86 -7.85 -10.15
C ASP A 122 -3.06 -6.67 -9.20
N ALA A 123 -2.18 -5.67 -9.28
CA ALA A 123 -2.19 -4.53 -8.40
C ALA A 123 -3.21 -3.49 -8.86
N SER A 124 -3.95 -2.93 -7.92
CA SER A 124 -4.80 -1.77 -8.19
C SER A 124 -4.92 -0.91 -6.93
N PRO A 125 -4.98 0.42 -7.07
CA PRO A 125 -4.96 1.35 -5.94
C PRO A 125 -6.16 1.15 -5.00
N LEU A 126 -6.00 1.58 -3.74
CA LEU A 126 -7.11 1.67 -2.79
C LEU A 126 -8.07 2.82 -3.15
N GLY A 127 -7.60 3.82 -3.90
CA GLY A 127 -8.34 5.04 -4.24
C GLY A 127 -8.37 6.04 -3.09
N SER A 128 -9.16 7.12 -3.24
CA SER A 128 -9.42 8.10 -2.17
C SER A 128 -8.18 8.88 -1.70
N GLY A 129 -7.21 9.11 -2.58
CA GLY A 129 -5.94 9.75 -2.27
C GLY A 129 -5.00 8.93 -1.38
N LEU A 130 -5.40 7.72 -0.96
CA LEU A 130 -4.61 6.86 -0.10
C LEU A 130 -3.41 6.30 -0.86
N ASN A 131 -2.22 6.39 -0.26
CA ASN A 131 -1.04 5.70 -0.77
C ASN A 131 -1.10 4.20 -0.40
N GLY A 132 -1.85 3.44 -1.18
CA GLY A 132 -2.05 2.03 -0.94
C GLY A 132 -2.67 1.30 -2.13
N TRP A 133 -2.55 -0.02 -2.14
CA TRP A 133 -3.04 -0.90 -3.20
C TRP A 133 -3.51 -2.24 -2.65
N THR A 134 -4.19 -3.00 -3.49
CA THR A 134 -4.38 -4.43 -3.27
C THR A 134 -3.88 -5.21 -4.47
N GLU A 135 -3.35 -6.41 -4.21
CA GLU A 135 -2.74 -7.28 -5.20
C GLU A 135 -2.94 -8.75 -4.79
N GLY A 136 -3.60 -9.55 -5.62
CA GLY A 136 -3.74 -10.99 -5.39
C GLY A 136 -4.37 -11.32 -4.03
N ARG A 137 -3.54 -11.60 -3.03
CA ARG A 137 -3.91 -11.94 -1.64
C ARG A 137 -3.46 -10.90 -0.60
N ARG A 138 -2.93 -9.76 -1.05
CA ARG A 138 -2.36 -8.70 -0.22
C ARG A 138 -3.12 -7.39 -0.38
N ALA A 139 -3.17 -6.61 0.67
CA ALA A 139 -3.60 -5.22 0.66
C ALA A 139 -2.66 -4.40 1.55
N GLU A 140 -2.35 -3.19 1.12
CA GLU A 140 -1.28 -2.40 1.70
C GLU A 140 -1.64 -0.92 1.70
N VAL A 141 -1.29 -0.21 2.77
CA VAL A 141 -1.49 1.25 2.88
C VAL A 141 -0.40 1.89 3.73
N TRP A 142 0.07 3.05 3.30
CA TRP A 142 0.96 3.88 4.11
C TRP A 142 0.15 4.65 5.14
N LEU A 143 0.64 4.66 6.38
CA LEU A 143 0.08 5.50 7.42
C LEU A 143 0.39 6.98 7.14
N PRO A 144 -0.42 7.91 7.69
CA PRO A 144 -0.14 9.33 7.64
C PRO A 144 1.31 9.67 7.99
N GLN A 145 1.88 10.69 7.36
CA GLN A 145 3.30 11.00 7.49
C GLN A 145 3.72 11.21 8.95
N LYS A 146 2.82 11.80 9.76
CA LYS A 146 3.00 12.01 11.21
C LYS A 146 3.31 10.71 11.97
N CYS A 147 2.79 9.57 11.52
CA CYS A 147 3.05 8.29 12.17
C CYS A 147 4.54 7.91 12.15
N SER A 148 5.31 8.34 11.15
CA SER A 148 6.75 8.06 11.07
C SER A 148 7.52 8.55 12.32
N ASP A 149 7.12 9.70 12.86
CA ASP A 149 7.70 10.28 14.07
C ASP A 149 7.29 9.49 15.33
N ASP A 150 6.02 9.09 15.43
CA ASP A 150 5.48 8.36 16.57
C ASP A 150 6.04 6.93 16.66
N PHE A 151 6.31 6.30 15.53
CA PHE A 151 7.06 5.04 15.45
C PHE A 151 8.58 5.22 15.64
N LYS A 152 9.07 6.45 15.81
CA LYS A 152 10.49 6.81 15.98
C LYS A 152 11.39 6.34 14.82
N MET A 153 10.84 6.34 13.61
CA MET A 153 11.54 5.90 12.40
C MET A 153 12.12 7.06 11.59
N GLY A 154 12.05 8.28 12.14
CA GLY A 154 12.44 9.51 11.44
C GLY A 154 11.50 9.77 10.26
N ASN A 155 12.04 10.22 9.13
CA ASN A 155 11.24 10.51 7.94
C ASN A 155 10.88 9.27 7.11
N LYS A 156 11.06 8.05 7.65
CA LYS A 156 10.74 6.83 6.91
C LYS A 156 9.26 6.50 7.06
N PRO A 157 8.50 6.40 5.95
CA PRO A 157 7.08 6.09 6.01
C PRO A 157 6.83 4.76 6.73
N ILE A 158 5.64 4.60 7.31
CA ILE A 158 5.20 3.37 7.96
C ILE A 158 4.08 2.77 7.14
N GLN A 159 4.13 1.47 6.92
CA GLN A 159 3.15 0.75 6.11
C GLN A 159 2.46 -0.32 6.94
N VAL A 160 1.18 -0.51 6.65
CA VAL A 160 0.39 -1.65 7.12
C VAL A 160 0.11 -2.55 5.93
N GLN A 161 0.39 -3.84 6.07
CA GLN A 161 0.01 -4.88 5.13
C GLN A 161 -1.00 -5.82 5.78
N LEU A 162 -1.97 -6.24 4.99
CA LEU A 162 -2.85 -7.37 5.24
C LEU A 162 -2.52 -8.44 4.19
N GLU A 163 -2.10 -9.63 4.62
CA GLU A 163 -1.95 -10.79 3.76
C GLU A 163 -2.93 -11.89 4.15
N LEU A 164 -3.72 -12.33 3.17
CA LEU A 164 -4.68 -13.40 3.31
C LEU A 164 -3.99 -14.78 3.41
N GLN A 165 -4.34 -15.55 4.44
CA GLN A 165 -3.71 -16.84 4.75
C GLN A 165 -4.52 -18.05 4.26
N ASN A 166 -5.81 -17.90 3.92
CA ASN A 166 -6.67 -19.04 3.59
C ASN A 166 -6.92 -19.21 2.08
N PRO A 167 -6.65 -20.37 1.45
CA PRO A 167 -6.98 -20.58 0.04
C PRO A 167 -8.48 -20.54 -0.33
N ARG A 168 -9.42 -20.51 0.63
CA ARG A 168 -10.87 -20.39 0.37
C ARG A 168 -11.30 -19.06 -0.27
N HIS A 169 -10.40 -18.10 -0.49
CA HIS A 169 -10.66 -16.87 -1.25
C HIS A 169 -11.10 -17.07 -2.69
N GLY A 170 -10.97 -18.29 -3.24
CA GLY A 170 -11.53 -18.63 -4.55
C GLY A 170 -13.06 -18.49 -4.66
N GLN A 171 -13.78 -18.37 -3.53
CA GLN A 171 -15.23 -18.16 -3.51
C GLN A 171 -15.66 -16.70 -3.74
N TRP A 172 -14.76 -15.73 -3.52
CA TRP A 172 -15.06 -14.32 -3.72
C TRP A 172 -14.70 -13.91 -5.15
N GLY A 173 -15.57 -13.14 -5.79
CA GLY A 173 -15.18 -12.44 -7.02
C GLY A 173 -13.97 -11.54 -6.76
N ARG A 174 -13.16 -11.26 -7.79
CA ARG A 174 -11.92 -10.46 -7.64
C ARG A 174 -12.20 -9.11 -6.97
N ASP A 175 -13.26 -8.42 -7.39
CA ASP A 175 -13.63 -7.11 -6.85
C ASP A 175 -14.10 -7.20 -5.39
N ASP A 176 -14.96 -8.18 -5.06
CA ASP A 176 -15.44 -8.37 -3.70
C ASP A 176 -14.31 -8.70 -2.72
N LYS A 177 -13.35 -9.56 -3.15
CA LYS A 177 -12.14 -9.85 -2.37
C LYS A 177 -11.34 -8.58 -2.09
N ARG A 178 -11.08 -7.76 -3.12
CA ARG A 178 -10.31 -6.51 -2.99
C ARG A 178 -10.98 -5.53 -2.04
N ARG A 179 -12.29 -5.30 -2.22
CA ARG A 179 -13.09 -4.43 -1.36
C ARG A 179 -13.02 -4.87 0.10
N ARG A 180 -13.22 -6.17 0.39
CA ARG A 180 -13.12 -6.70 1.76
C ARG A 180 -11.73 -6.51 2.35
N MET A 181 -10.67 -6.83 1.60
CA MET A 181 -9.30 -6.63 2.08
C MET A 181 -9.03 -5.15 2.38
N ALA A 182 -9.45 -4.23 1.51
CA ALA A 182 -9.31 -2.80 1.73
C ALA A 182 -10.04 -2.34 2.99
N GLU A 183 -11.32 -2.71 3.16
CA GLU A 183 -12.15 -2.35 4.32
C GLU A 183 -11.52 -2.81 5.65
N VAL A 184 -11.06 -4.06 5.69
CA VAL A 184 -10.43 -4.61 6.89
C VAL A 184 -9.05 -3.99 7.15
N LEU A 185 -8.22 -3.84 6.12
CA LEU A 185 -6.92 -3.18 6.21
C LEU A 185 -7.07 -1.76 6.76
N MET A 186 -8.00 -0.99 6.21
CA MET A 186 -8.20 0.41 6.61
C MET A 186 -8.81 0.54 8.00
N SER A 187 -9.65 -0.42 8.41
CA SER A 187 -10.09 -0.50 9.81
C SER A 187 -8.90 -0.70 10.76
N TYR A 188 -7.99 -1.63 10.44
CA TYR A 188 -6.78 -1.85 11.22
C TYR A 188 -5.87 -0.61 11.23
N ALA A 189 -5.58 -0.05 10.05
CA ALA A 189 -4.67 1.08 9.89
C ALA A 189 -5.17 2.35 10.58
N LYS A 190 -6.47 2.65 10.48
CA LYS A 190 -7.09 3.81 11.15
C LYS A 190 -7.04 3.67 12.68
N ASN A 191 -7.36 2.49 13.21
CA ASN A 191 -7.26 2.23 14.64
C ASN A 191 -5.82 2.28 15.13
N LEU A 192 -4.87 1.79 14.34
CA LEU A 192 -3.44 1.89 14.66
C LEU A 192 -2.97 3.35 14.69
N ALA A 193 -3.37 4.16 13.70
CA ALA A 193 -3.04 5.58 13.66
C ALA A 193 -3.61 6.32 14.87
N GLN A 194 -4.86 6.03 15.25
CA GLN A 194 -5.49 6.58 16.46
C GLN A 194 -4.81 6.14 17.76
N GLU A 195 -4.46 4.86 17.88
CA GLU A 195 -3.72 4.32 19.05
C GLU A 195 -2.37 5.04 19.23
N LYS A 196 -1.72 5.38 18.11
CA LYS A 196 -0.45 6.11 18.10
C LYS A 196 -0.60 7.63 18.16
N GLY A 197 -1.82 8.17 18.09
CA GLY A 197 -2.08 9.61 18.09
C GLY A 197 -1.60 10.33 16.82
N CYS A 198 -1.48 9.59 15.72
CA CYS A 198 -0.96 10.06 14.44
C CYS A 198 -2.00 10.03 13.31
N ASP A 199 -3.28 9.87 13.66
CA ASP A 199 -4.40 9.94 12.72
C ASP A 199 -4.53 11.33 12.07
N GLU A 200 -5.08 11.34 10.86
CA GLU A 200 -5.26 12.52 10.02
C GLU A 200 -6.66 12.53 9.40
N GLU A 201 -7.21 13.73 9.18
CA GLU A 201 -8.49 13.91 8.49
C GLU A 201 -8.36 13.41 7.03
N GLY A 202 -9.35 12.66 6.56
CA GLY A 202 -9.31 12.07 5.21
C GLY A 202 -8.53 10.76 5.09
N PHE A 203 -7.91 10.24 6.17
CA PHE A 203 -7.32 8.89 6.16
C PHE A 203 -8.40 7.81 6.31
N GLU A 204 -9.20 7.64 5.25
CA GLU A 204 -10.30 6.69 5.18
C GLU A 204 -10.61 6.27 3.74
N LEU A 205 -11.28 5.13 3.58
CA LEU A 205 -11.78 4.71 2.27
C LEU A 205 -13.01 5.54 1.89
N ALA A 206 -13.12 5.90 0.62
CA ALA A 206 -14.40 6.24 0.02
C ALA A 206 -15.34 5.02 0.01
N ASP A 207 -16.61 5.28 -0.27
CA ASP A 207 -17.64 4.25 -0.38
C ASP A 207 -17.34 3.20 -1.49
N GLU A 208 -16.53 3.58 -2.49
CA GLU A 208 -16.15 2.73 -3.61
C GLU A 208 -14.63 2.51 -3.67
N VAL A 209 -14.22 1.24 -3.58
CA VAL A 209 -12.83 0.80 -3.80
C VAL A 209 -12.64 0.47 -5.28
N PRO A 210 -11.54 0.92 -5.94
CA PRO A 210 -11.25 0.58 -7.32
C PRO A 210 -11.28 -0.93 -7.57
N GLY A 211 -11.94 -1.31 -8.68
CA GLY A 211 -12.09 -2.69 -9.11
C GLY A 211 -10.75 -3.37 -9.43
N ALA A 212 -10.82 -4.68 -9.65
CA ALA A 212 -9.69 -5.47 -10.09
C ALA A 212 -9.26 -5.07 -11.50
N PRO A 213 -7.96 -5.20 -11.82
CA PRO A 213 -7.48 -5.04 -13.19
C PRO A 213 -8.27 -5.94 -14.17
N VAL A 214 -8.87 -5.31 -15.17
CA VAL A 214 -9.55 -6.00 -16.28
C VAL A 214 -8.55 -6.17 -17.41
N HIS A 215 -8.39 -7.40 -17.89
CA HIS A 215 -7.51 -7.68 -19.03
C HIS A 215 -8.32 -7.58 -20.31
N GLU A 216 -7.94 -6.62 -21.14
CA GLU A 216 -8.64 -6.32 -22.38
C GLU A 216 -7.67 -6.27 -23.56
N GLU A 217 -8.21 -6.36 -24.76
CA GLU A 217 -7.47 -6.18 -26.00
C GLU A 217 -6.90 -4.75 -26.09
N VAL A 218 -5.64 -4.61 -26.54
CA VAL A 218 -5.06 -3.28 -26.74
C VAL A 218 -5.81 -2.56 -27.88
N PRO A 219 -6.38 -1.37 -27.63
CA PRO A 219 -7.15 -0.64 -28.64
C PRO A 219 -6.24 -0.13 -29.77
N VAL A 220 -6.81 0.15 -30.94
CA VAL A 220 -6.05 0.68 -32.09
C VAL A 220 -5.46 2.05 -31.78
N GLU A 221 -6.25 2.90 -31.12
CA GLU A 221 -5.87 4.23 -30.66
C GLU A 221 -6.21 4.34 -29.18
N GLY A 222 -5.52 5.23 -28.45
CA GLY A 222 -5.84 5.46 -27.05
C GLY A 222 -5.37 4.32 -26.14
N GLN A 223 -4.19 3.74 -26.40
CA GLN A 223 -3.67 2.63 -25.60
C GLN A 223 -3.46 3.08 -24.17
N CYS A 224 -3.72 2.20 -23.21
CA CYS A 224 -3.80 2.56 -21.79
C CYS A 224 -4.82 3.70 -21.48
N GLY A 225 -5.79 3.98 -22.36
CA GLY A 225 -6.71 5.10 -22.19
C GLY A 225 -6.07 6.48 -22.39
N LEU A 226 -4.88 6.54 -23.01
CA LEU A 226 -4.11 7.74 -23.28
C LEU A 226 -4.17 8.08 -24.78
N SER A 227 -4.80 9.20 -25.13
CA SER A 227 -4.87 9.69 -26.51
C SER A 227 -3.46 9.87 -27.09
N GLY A 228 -3.26 9.45 -28.35
CA GLY A 228 -1.96 9.54 -29.03
C GLY A 228 -0.91 8.52 -28.55
N PHE A 229 -1.13 7.83 -27.43
CA PHE A 229 -0.18 6.83 -26.93
C PHE A 229 -0.29 5.52 -27.72
N GLY A 230 0.85 5.09 -28.26
CA GLY A 230 1.01 3.83 -28.98
C GLY A 230 2.24 3.08 -28.48
N VAL A 231 2.07 1.79 -28.19
CA VAL A 231 3.10 0.98 -27.52
C VAL A 231 3.78 -0.01 -28.46
N THR A 232 3.21 -0.29 -29.63
CA THR A 232 3.66 -1.37 -30.52
C THR A 232 4.61 -0.89 -31.61
N ARG A 233 5.58 -1.74 -31.99
CA ARG A 233 6.45 -1.51 -33.17
C ARG A 233 5.72 -1.74 -34.48
N ASP A 234 4.96 -2.83 -34.53
CA ASP A 234 4.13 -3.22 -35.68
C ASP A 234 2.66 -3.23 -35.23
N GLN A 235 1.77 -2.78 -36.10
CA GLN A 235 0.33 -2.88 -35.87
C GLN A 235 -0.14 -4.34 -35.83
N ALA A 236 0.58 -5.25 -36.49
CA ALA A 236 0.25 -6.67 -36.48
C ALA A 236 0.38 -7.31 -35.08
N SER A 237 1.41 -6.95 -34.31
CA SER A 237 1.64 -7.46 -32.94
C SER A 237 0.55 -7.08 -31.95
N ARG A 238 -0.22 -6.01 -32.22
CA ARG A 238 -1.27 -5.52 -31.32
C ARG A 238 -2.31 -6.60 -30.98
N GLY A 239 -2.64 -7.47 -31.93
CA GLY A 239 -3.62 -8.54 -31.71
C GLY A 239 -3.21 -9.58 -30.67
N GLU A 240 -1.93 -9.61 -30.29
CA GLU A 240 -1.36 -10.54 -29.33
C GLU A 240 -1.21 -9.92 -27.93
N LEU A 241 -1.43 -8.60 -27.83
CA LEU A 241 -1.26 -7.84 -26.60
C LEU A 241 -2.58 -7.63 -25.88
N ARG A 242 -2.48 -7.67 -24.55
CA ARG A 242 -3.52 -7.30 -23.60
C ARG A 242 -3.04 -6.16 -22.75
N GLN A 243 -3.95 -5.24 -22.41
CA GLN A 243 -3.69 -4.21 -21.41
C GLN A 243 -4.57 -4.40 -20.19
N SER A 244 -4.16 -3.79 -19.09
CA SER A 244 -4.99 -3.62 -17.91
C SER A 244 -4.79 -2.23 -17.34
N VAL A 245 -5.86 -1.45 -17.26
CA VAL A 245 -5.83 -0.07 -16.77
C VAL A 245 -6.63 0.02 -15.49
N VAL A 246 -6.06 0.64 -14.46
CA VAL A 246 -6.71 0.80 -13.16
C VAL A 246 -6.42 2.17 -12.54
N GLY A 247 -7.36 2.64 -11.72
CA GLY A 247 -7.21 3.88 -10.98
C GLY A 247 -7.43 5.15 -11.79
N ASN A 248 -7.01 6.27 -11.21
CA ASN A 248 -7.15 7.62 -11.76
C ASN A 248 -5.89 8.43 -11.43
N TYR A 249 -5.63 9.53 -12.13
CA TYR A 249 -4.36 10.25 -12.01
C TYR A 249 -4.17 11.00 -10.67
N GLU A 250 -5.25 11.25 -9.93
CA GLU A 250 -5.20 11.93 -8.63
C GLU A 250 -4.75 10.95 -7.53
N ASP A 251 -5.31 9.74 -7.52
CA ASP A 251 -5.13 8.75 -6.45
C ASP A 251 -4.07 7.68 -6.76
N GLY A 252 -3.63 7.62 -8.02
CA GLY A 252 -2.77 6.56 -8.53
C GLY A 252 -3.43 5.88 -9.74
N TRP A 253 -2.74 5.93 -10.87
CA TRP A 253 -3.14 5.32 -12.13
C TRP A 253 -2.07 4.33 -12.56
N SER A 254 -2.47 3.19 -13.11
CA SER A 254 -1.54 2.29 -13.78
C SER A 254 -2.11 1.65 -15.04
N CYS A 255 -1.19 1.29 -15.93
CA CYS A 255 -1.45 0.43 -17.06
C CYS A 255 -0.39 -0.66 -17.16
N VAL A 256 -0.80 -1.91 -17.40
CA VAL A 256 0.11 -3.03 -17.61
C VAL A 256 -0.14 -3.65 -18.96
N LEU A 257 0.92 -3.76 -19.76
CA LEU A 257 0.91 -4.49 -21.02
C LEU A 257 1.38 -5.92 -20.79
N THR A 258 0.61 -6.84 -21.33
CA THR A 258 0.85 -8.27 -21.19
C THR A 258 0.66 -8.98 -22.52
N ARG A 259 1.31 -10.13 -22.67
CA ARG A 259 1.10 -11.06 -23.77
C ARG A 259 0.77 -12.43 -23.23
N GLU A 260 -0.21 -13.08 -23.84
CA GLU A 260 -0.56 -14.47 -23.54
C GLU A 260 0.17 -15.39 -24.52
N SER A 261 0.71 -16.51 -24.03
CA SER A 261 1.24 -17.58 -24.90
C SER A 261 0.17 -18.62 -25.20
N GLU A 262 0.47 -19.53 -26.13
CA GLU A 262 -0.37 -20.69 -26.46
C GLU A 262 -0.69 -21.62 -25.26
N SER A 263 0.04 -21.48 -24.15
CA SER A 263 -0.15 -22.24 -22.90
C SER A 263 -0.95 -21.47 -21.84
N ASP A 264 -1.62 -20.38 -22.24
CA ASP A 264 -2.33 -19.43 -21.36
C ASP A 264 -1.44 -18.79 -20.28
N ARG A 265 -0.11 -18.95 -20.39
CA ARG A 265 0.83 -18.21 -19.54
C ARG A 265 0.84 -16.75 -19.97
N LYS A 266 0.76 -15.87 -18.99
CA LYS A 266 0.71 -14.42 -19.15
C LYS A 266 2.06 -13.80 -18.81
N TYR A 267 2.64 -13.05 -19.74
CA TYR A 267 3.93 -12.39 -19.60
C TYR A 267 3.70 -10.89 -19.49
N ALA A 268 4.17 -10.26 -18.41
CA ALA A 268 4.12 -8.82 -18.25
C ALA A 268 5.30 -8.18 -18.99
N LEU A 269 4.99 -7.32 -19.96
CA LEU A 269 5.97 -6.77 -20.89
C LEU A 269 6.42 -5.36 -20.48
N ALA A 270 5.47 -4.53 -20.05
CA ALA A 270 5.72 -3.21 -19.52
C ALA A 270 4.61 -2.81 -18.55
N ALA A 271 4.93 -1.94 -17.61
CA ALA A 271 4.02 -1.33 -16.68
C ALA A 271 4.27 0.17 -16.62
N PHE A 272 3.18 0.93 -16.53
CA PHE A 272 3.17 2.38 -16.48
C PHE A 272 2.42 2.82 -15.24
N ALA A 273 2.87 3.90 -14.62
CA ALA A 273 2.22 4.47 -13.45
C ALA A 273 2.26 5.99 -13.47
N VAL A 274 1.21 6.60 -12.93
CA VAL A 274 1.16 8.02 -12.59
C VAL A 274 0.60 8.16 -11.18
N ASN A 275 1.32 8.85 -10.30
CA ASN A 275 0.91 9.05 -8.92
C ASN A 275 0.94 10.54 -8.55
N GLY A 276 -0.18 11.06 -8.07
CA GLY A 276 -0.31 12.43 -7.52
C GLY A 276 -0.17 12.52 -6.01
N ASN A 277 0.14 11.41 -5.31
CA ASN A 277 0.21 11.39 -3.86
C ASN A 277 1.49 12.09 -3.33
N ASP A 278 1.32 13.16 -2.57
CA ASP A 278 2.42 13.99 -2.05
C ASP A 278 3.41 13.22 -1.17
N GLN A 279 2.93 12.27 -0.35
CA GLN A 279 3.80 11.47 0.52
C GLN A 279 4.72 10.58 -0.29
N LEU A 280 4.17 9.93 -1.33
CA LEU A 280 4.94 9.08 -2.24
C LEU A 280 5.94 9.90 -3.06
N ILE A 281 5.50 11.03 -3.62
CA ILE A 281 6.35 11.95 -4.38
C ILE A 281 7.53 12.44 -3.52
N ALA A 282 7.26 12.87 -2.29
CA ALA A 282 8.27 13.34 -1.36
C ALA A 282 9.25 12.22 -0.99
N HIS A 283 8.76 10.99 -0.78
CA HIS A 283 9.62 9.84 -0.52
C HIS A 283 10.51 9.51 -1.73
N HIS A 284 9.95 9.49 -2.94
CA HIS A 284 10.70 9.21 -4.17
C HIS A 284 11.82 10.22 -4.41
N ARG A 285 11.55 11.53 -4.22
CA ARG A 285 12.56 12.60 -4.35
C ARG A 285 13.75 12.41 -3.41
N ASN A 286 13.52 11.85 -2.22
CA ASN A 286 14.56 11.62 -1.22
C ASN A 286 15.26 10.27 -1.40
N SER A 287 14.66 9.36 -2.16
CA SER A 287 15.28 8.11 -2.58
C SER A 287 16.31 8.35 -3.70
N ARG A 288 17.33 7.50 -3.80
CA ARG A 288 18.17 7.43 -5.00
C ARG A 288 17.57 6.35 -5.88
N ALA A 289 16.56 6.68 -6.69
CA ALA A 289 16.06 5.76 -7.69
C ALA A 289 17.22 5.35 -8.61
N ASN A 290 17.47 4.04 -8.71
CA ASN A 290 18.41 3.50 -9.68
C ASN A 290 17.69 3.38 -11.02
N GLU A 291 17.63 4.46 -11.78
CA GLU A 291 17.11 4.41 -13.15
C GLU A 291 17.96 3.47 -14.02
N SER A 292 17.29 2.72 -14.87
CA SER A 292 17.85 1.77 -15.83
C SER A 292 17.15 1.94 -17.18
N GLU A 293 17.51 1.12 -18.17
CA GLU A 293 16.86 1.21 -19.49
C GLU A 293 15.37 0.86 -19.42
N GLY A 294 14.98 -0.08 -18.57
CA GLY A 294 13.60 -0.49 -18.33
C GLY A 294 13.09 -0.18 -16.93
N PHE A 295 13.71 0.74 -16.20
CA PHE A 295 13.03 1.46 -15.12
C PHE A 295 13.34 2.95 -15.22
N GLN A 296 12.33 3.73 -15.55
CA GLN A 296 12.45 5.17 -15.76
C GLN A 296 11.39 5.90 -14.94
N THR A 297 11.77 7.03 -14.35
CA THR A 297 10.85 7.89 -13.62
C THR A 297 10.99 9.35 -14.09
N GLU A 298 9.91 10.10 -14.02
CA GLU A 298 9.90 11.54 -14.32
C GLU A 298 8.93 12.26 -13.37
N PHE A 299 9.34 13.42 -12.88
CA PHE A 299 8.43 14.33 -12.18
C PHE A 299 7.88 15.35 -13.16
N ILE A 300 6.55 15.47 -13.21
CA ILE A 300 5.87 16.47 -14.03
C ILE A 300 5.01 17.38 -13.16
N THR A 301 4.84 18.64 -13.56
CA THR A 301 3.98 19.59 -12.86
C THR A 301 2.93 20.14 -13.82
N CYS A 302 1.66 19.94 -13.49
CA CYS A 302 0.53 20.26 -14.34
C CYS A 302 -0.59 20.87 -13.50
N GLY A 303 -1.09 22.03 -13.91
CA GLY A 303 -2.13 22.74 -13.14
C GLY A 303 -1.74 23.12 -11.70
N GLY A 304 -0.45 23.11 -11.36
CA GLY A 304 0.05 23.37 -10.01
C GLY A 304 0.15 22.12 -9.11
N ALA A 305 -0.30 20.96 -9.59
CA ALA A 305 -0.08 19.67 -8.94
C ALA A 305 1.17 18.99 -9.52
N GLU A 306 1.90 18.26 -8.68
CA GLU A 306 3.03 17.45 -9.08
C GLU A 306 2.62 15.98 -9.21
N TYR A 307 3.22 15.29 -10.18
CA TYR A 307 2.99 13.86 -10.40
C TYR A 307 4.32 13.15 -10.59
N LEU A 308 4.41 11.94 -10.03
CA LEU A 308 5.44 10.96 -10.32
C LEU A 308 4.96 10.05 -11.44
N VAL A 309 5.65 10.09 -12.58
CA VAL A 309 5.43 9.23 -13.75
C VAL A 309 6.50 8.14 -13.72
N GLN A 310 6.10 6.89 -13.89
CA GLN A 310 7.02 5.75 -13.85
C GLN A 310 6.73 4.77 -14.99
N MET A 311 7.79 4.17 -15.52
CA MET A 311 7.71 3.05 -16.45
C MET A 311 8.65 1.95 -15.99
N SER A 312 8.13 0.73 -15.95
CA SER A 312 8.91 -0.50 -15.91
C SER A 312 8.75 -1.24 -17.23
N HIS A 313 9.85 -1.66 -17.85
CA HIS A 313 9.90 -2.45 -19.06
C HIS A 313 10.54 -3.80 -18.72
N ALA A 314 10.15 -4.87 -19.40
CA ALA A 314 10.85 -6.14 -19.26
C ALA A 314 12.33 -5.93 -19.60
N GLU A 315 13.22 -6.20 -18.65
CA GLU A 315 14.67 -6.06 -18.80
C GLU A 315 15.36 -7.41 -18.66
N SER A 316 16.57 -7.48 -19.22
CA SER A 316 17.56 -8.46 -18.81
C SER A 316 18.40 -7.88 -17.66
N GLU A 317 18.19 -8.29 -16.42
CA GLU A 317 19.25 -8.16 -15.42
C GLU A 317 20.20 -9.37 -15.45
N PRO A 318 21.52 -9.16 -15.37
CA PRO A 318 22.50 -10.19 -15.65
C PRO A 318 22.74 -11.05 -14.40
N GLN A 319 21.99 -12.14 -14.20
CA GLN A 319 22.56 -13.46 -13.83
C GLN A 319 21.58 -14.60 -13.50
N ASP A 320 20.26 -14.43 -13.35
CA ASP A 320 19.42 -15.53 -12.85
C ASP A 320 17.96 -15.50 -13.33
N HIS A 321 17.70 -15.17 -14.60
CA HIS A 321 16.33 -15.22 -15.12
C HIS A 321 15.80 -16.65 -15.18
N ASP A 322 14.67 -16.87 -14.51
CA ASP A 322 13.83 -18.01 -14.84
C ASP A 322 13.33 -17.90 -16.30
N GLU A 323 12.81 -19.00 -16.83
CA GLU A 323 12.34 -19.03 -18.23
C GLU A 323 11.26 -17.97 -18.52
N HIS A 324 10.51 -17.56 -17.49
CA HIS A 324 9.38 -16.65 -17.64
C HIS A 324 9.85 -15.22 -17.95
N GLU A 325 10.82 -14.71 -17.20
CA GLU A 325 11.36 -13.36 -17.40
C GLU A 325 12.07 -13.24 -18.74
N ARG A 326 12.83 -14.26 -19.15
CA ARG A 326 13.47 -14.29 -20.46
C ARG A 326 12.44 -14.22 -21.60
N LYS A 327 11.32 -14.92 -21.47
CA LYS A 327 10.24 -14.89 -22.47
C LYS A 327 9.51 -13.55 -22.48
N ALA A 328 9.30 -12.94 -21.31
CA ALA A 328 8.73 -11.59 -21.24
C ALA A 328 9.62 -10.57 -21.98
N LEU A 329 10.94 -10.65 -21.82
CA LEU A 329 11.87 -9.80 -22.55
C LEU A 329 11.82 -10.05 -24.06
N GLU A 330 11.86 -11.32 -24.50
CA GLU A 330 11.78 -11.68 -25.93
C GLU A 330 10.51 -11.12 -26.59
N TYR A 331 9.37 -11.20 -25.90
CA TYR A 331 8.11 -10.64 -26.38
C TYR A 331 8.11 -9.11 -26.35
N ALA A 332 8.62 -8.48 -25.29
CA ALA A 332 8.73 -7.02 -25.24
C ALA A 332 9.62 -6.48 -26.37
N GLU A 333 10.76 -7.13 -26.63
CA GLU A 333 11.65 -6.80 -27.74
C GLU A 333 11.03 -7.04 -29.12
N ALA A 334 10.13 -8.02 -29.26
CA ALA A 334 9.45 -8.26 -30.53
C ALA A 334 8.32 -7.24 -30.78
N ASP A 335 7.52 -6.95 -29.76
CA ASP A 335 6.22 -6.29 -29.94
C ASP A 335 6.21 -4.82 -29.55
N LEU A 336 6.94 -4.43 -28.50
CA LEU A 336 6.87 -3.10 -27.91
C LEU A 336 7.93 -2.16 -28.46
N LEU A 337 7.62 -0.87 -28.55
CA LEU A 337 8.62 0.17 -28.85
C LEU A 337 9.83 0.05 -27.90
N PRO A 338 11.05 0.44 -28.35
CA PRO A 338 12.21 0.46 -27.47
C PRO A 338 11.90 1.24 -26.17
N ALA A 339 12.36 0.73 -25.03
CA ALA A 339 11.95 1.22 -23.70
C ALA A 339 12.03 2.75 -23.57
N ARG A 340 13.13 3.36 -24.00
CA ARG A 340 13.29 4.82 -24.00
C ARG A 340 12.23 5.55 -24.83
N VAL A 341 11.96 5.08 -26.06
CA VAL A 341 10.96 5.69 -26.96
C VAL A 341 9.56 5.53 -26.36
N LEU A 342 9.31 4.38 -25.73
CA LEU A 342 8.05 4.08 -25.06
C LEU A 342 7.82 5.01 -23.86
N HIS A 343 8.86 5.26 -23.05
CA HIS A 343 8.80 6.20 -21.93
C HIS A 343 8.58 7.64 -22.38
N GLU A 344 9.35 8.12 -23.37
CA GLU A 344 9.19 9.48 -23.92
C GLU A 344 7.76 9.69 -24.44
N SER A 345 7.23 8.73 -25.22
CA SER A 345 5.85 8.72 -25.71
C SER A 345 4.81 8.69 -24.58
N PHE A 346 5.06 7.91 -23.52
CA PHE A 346 4.18 7.81 -22.37
C PHE A 346 4.11 9.13 -21.60
N VAL A 347 5.25 9.74 -21.30
CA VAL A 347 5.32 11.03 -20.61
C VAL A 347 4.58 12.11 -21.41
N ASP A 348 4.77 12.17 -22.73
CA ASP A 348 4.10 13.15 -23.59
C ASP A 348 2.58 12.95 -23.56
N ALA A 349 2.10 11.71 -23.65
CA ALA A 349 0.68 11.40 -23.58
C ALA A 349 0.06 11.72 -22.21
N VAL A 350 0.80 11.48 -21.11
CA VAL A 350 0.38 11.88 -19.76
C VAL A 350 0.32 13.41 -19.64
N LYS A 351 1.31 14.12 -20.19
CA LYS A 351 1.31 15.59 -20.20
C LYS A 351 0.11 16.16 -20.94
N GLU A 352 -0.22 15.60 -22.10
CA GLU A 352 -1.43 15.96 -22.84
C GLU A 352 -2.70 15.67 -22.03
N LYS A 353 -2.79 14.46 -21.44
CA LYS A 353 -3.94 14.04 -20.64
C LYS A 353 -4.20 14.93 -19.42
N LEU A 354 -3.15 15.36 -18.74
CA LEU A 354 -3.20 16.25 -17.58
C LEU A 354 -3.28 17.73 -17.95
N GLY A 355 -3.23 18.07 -19.25
CA GLY A 355 -3.33 19.45 -19.73
C GLY A 355 -2.13 20.32 -19.31
N CYS A 356 -0.93 19.76 -19.26
CA CYS A 356 0.28 20.49 -18.91
C CYS A 356 0.59 21.53 -20.01
N ALA A 357 0.98 22.75 -19.61
CA ALA A 357 1.35 23.79 -20.58
C ALA A 357 2.61 23.38 -21.35
N SER A 358 2.58 23.58 -22.66
CA SER A 358 3.67 23.25 -23.61
C SER A 358 4.93 24.08 -23.39
#